data_AF-W6TW30-F1
#
_entry.id   AF-W6TW30-F1
#
_cell.length_a   1.000
_cell.length_b   1.000
_cell.length_c   1.000
_cell.angle_alpha   90.00
_cell.angle_beta   90.00
_cell.angle_gamma   90.00
#
_symmetry.space_group_name_H-M   'P 1'
#
loop_
_entity.id
_entity.type
_entity.pdbx_description
1 polymer ?
#
loop_
_entity_poly.entity_id
_entity_poly.type
_entity_poly.pdbx_seq_one_letter_code
_entity_poly.pdbx_strand_id
1 'polypeptide(L)' 'AAGIALRAMAKDGKFAAKNDDKAPFAINGAAASAVNKTLSALIMAIRNSVDSGLKKINEVLATVKQEDKSSEVTASVQ' A
#
# COMPACT_ATOMS: atom_id res chain seq x y z
N ALA A 1 4.27 -18.76 3.80
CA ALA A 1 3.32 -17.73 4.26
C ALA A 1 2.28 -17.36 3.20
N ALA A 2 2.65 -17.09 1.94
CA ALA A 2 1.69 -16.69 0.90
C ALA A 2 0.49 -17.65 0.73
N GLY A 3 0.72 -18.96 0.60
CA GLY A 3 -0.36 -19.95 0.51
C GLY A 3 -1.28 -19.97 1.73
N ILE A 4 -0.75 -19.71 2.93
CA ILE A 4 -1.52 -19.60 4.17
C ILE A 4 -2.41 -18.35 4.12
N ALA A 5 -1.84 -17.20 3.74
CA ALA A 5 -2.57 -15.95 3.64
C ALA A 5 -3.72 -16.06 2.61
N LEU A 6 -3.43 -16.57 1.41
CA LEU A 6 -4.43 -16.79 0.37
C LEU A 6 -5.52 -17.77 0.81
N ARG A 7 -5.12 -18.88 1.46
CA ARG A 7 -6.08 -19.85 1.99
C ARG A 7 -6.95 -19.23 3.07
N ALA A 8 -6.39 -18.46 4.00
CA ALA A 8 -7.13 -17.84 5.09
C ALA A 8 -8.08 -16.72 4.63
N MET A 9 -7.78 -16.02 3.53
CA MET A 9 -8.63 -14.97 2.96
C MET A 9 -9.71 -15.49 2.01
N ALA A 10 -9.56 -16.71 1.48
CA ALA A 10 -10.55 -17.31 0.59
C ALA A 10 -11.85 -17.61 1.34
N LYS A 11 -13.01 -17.40 0.68
CA LYS A 11 -14.35 -17.62 1.24
C LYS A 11 -14.52 -18.97 1.94
N ASP A 12 -14.06 -20.05 1.30
CA ASP A 12 -14.12 -21.43 1.81
C ASP A 12 -12.75 -21.93 2.30
N GLY A 13 -11.91 -20.99 2.69
CA GLY A 13 -10.57 -21.18 3.21
C GLY A 13 -10.53 -21.92 4.55
N LYS A 14 -10.04 -23.16 4.56
CA LYS A 14 -9.91 -23.97 5.78
C LYS A 14 -8.57 -24.68 5.84
N PHE A 15 -8.06 -24.87 7.05
CA PHE A 15 -6.86 -25.63 7.35
C PHE A 15 -7.24 -26.97 7.97
N ALA A 16 -6.65 -28.05 7.49
CA ALA A 16 -6.83 -29.37 8.08
C ALA A 16 -5.94 -29.51 9.32
N ALA A 17 -6.47 -30.13 10.37
CA ALA A 17 -5.73 -30.46 11.58
C ALA A 17 -6.23 -31.80 12.13
N LYS A 18 -5.38 -32.47 12.92
CA LYS A 18 -5.83 -33.57 13.77
C LYS A 18 -6.68 -33.02 14.91
N ASN A 19 -7.47 -33.87 15.54
CA ASN A 19 -8.31 -33.51 16.69
C ASN A 19 -7.41 -33.27 17.92
N ASP A 20 -6.84 -32.07 17.99
CA ASP A 20 -5.93 -31.60 19.02
C ASP A 20 -6.34 -30.17 19.39
N ASP A 21 -6.59 -29.94 20.68
CA ASP A 21 -7.06 -28.65 21.20
C ASP A 21 -6.07 -27.50 20.97
N LYS A 22 -4.78 -27.79 20.73
CA LYS A 22 -3.73 -26.79 20.47
C LYS A 22 -3.66 -26.38 19.00
N ALA A 23 -4.13 -27.23 18.09
CA ALA A 23 -4.03 -26.99 16.66
C ALA A 23 -4.79 -25.72 16.20
N PRO A 24 -6.02 -25.42 16.68
CA PRO A 24 -6.72 -24.18 16.33
C PRO A 24 -5.92 -22.91 16.67
N PHE A 25 -5.27 -22.86 17.85
CA PHE A 25 -4.50 -21.69 18.26
C PHE A 25 -3.28 -21.45 17.38
N ALA A 26 -2.53 -22.51 17.07
CA ALA A 26 -1.36 -22.41 16.20
C ALA A 26 -1.74 -22.02 14.77
N ILE A 27 -2.80 -22.62 14.22
CA ILE A 27 -3.31 -22.31 12.88
C ILE A 27 -3.80 -20.87 12.80
N ASN A 28 -4.62 -20.43 13.77
CA ASN A 28 -5.16 -19.09 13.77
C ASN A 28 -4.07 -18.03 13.92
N GLY A 29 -3.07 -18.27 14.78
CA GLY A 29 -1.91 -17.39 14.93
C GLY A 29 -1.10 -17.27 13.64
N ALA A 30 -0.81 -18.41 12.98
CA ALA A 30 -0.09 -18.43 11.72
C ALA A 30 -0.88 -17.77 10.58
N ALA A 31 -2.19 -18.03 10.50
CA ALA A 31 -3.08 -17.43 9.50
C ALA A 31 -3.19 -15.92 9.68
N ALA A 32 -3.48 -15.44 10.89
CA ALA A 32 -3.58 -14.02 11.18
C ALA A 32 -2.26 -13.29 10.90
N SER A 33 -1.13 -13.86 11.31
CA SER A 33 0.20 -13.27 11.05
C SER A 33 0.49 -13.19 9.54
N ALA A 34 0.18 -14.26 8.79
CA ALA A 34 0.40 -14.29 7.35
C ALA A 34 -0.46 -13.25 6.62
N VAL A 35 -1.76 -13.16 6.95
CA VAL A 35 -2.68 -12.17 6.37
C VAL A 35 -2.22 -10.75 6.69
N ASN A 36 -1.89 -10.46 7.95
CA ASN A 36 -1.44 -9.13 8.37
C ASN A 36 -0.15 -8.70 7.64
N LYS A 37 0.82 -9.60 7.47
CA LYS A 37 2.05 -9.30 6.74
C LYS A 37 1.78 -9.03 5.26
N THR A 38 0.94 -9.84 4.62
CA THR A 38 0.58 -9.64 3.21
C THR A 38 -0.15 -8.32 2.99
N LEU A 39 -1.13 -7.99 3.83
CA LEU A 39 -1.86 -6.73 3.73
C LEU A 39 -0.95 -5.52 4.01
N SER A 40 -0.05 -5.61 4.99
CA SER A 40 0.91 -4.54 5.29
C SER A 40 1.83 -4.25 4.11
N ALA A 41 2.35 -5.28 3.45
CA ALA A 41 3.18 -5.13 2.26
C ALA A 41 2.41 -4.50 1.09
N LEU A 42 1.16 -4.94 0.87
CA LEU A 42 0.28 -4.37 -0.16
C LEU A 42 0.02 -2.88 0.09
N ILE A 43 -0.29 -2.51 1.33
CA ILE A 43 -0.52 -1.11 1.72
C ILE A 43 0.73 -0.26 1.48
N MET A 44 1.91 -0.74 1.85
CA MET A 44 3.18 -0.04 1.61
C MET A 44 3.44 0.17 0.12
N ALA A 45 3.20 -0.85 -0.71
CA ALA A 45 3.38 -0.75 -2.16
C ALA A 45 2.44 0.30 -2.79
N ILE A 46 1.18 0.33 -2.34
CA ILE A 46 0.20 1.33 -2.79
C ILE A 46 0.64 2.74 -2.36
N ARG A 47 1.02 2.94 -1.09
CA ARG A 47 1.49 4.24 -0.60
C ARG A 47 2.70 4.74 -1.38
N ASN A 48 3.72 3.90 -1.56
CA ASN A 48 4.92 4.30 -2.31
C ASN A 48 4.60 4.71 -3.75
N SER A 49 3.63 4.04 -4.38
CA SER A 49 3.17 4.35 -5.74
C SER A 49 2.42 5.69 -5.79
N VAL A 50 1.52 5.91 -4.84
CA VAL A 50 0.77 7.18 -4.68
C VAL A 50 1.72 8.33 -4.36
N ASP A 51 2.62 8.17 -3.40
CA ASP A 51 3.61 9.17 -2.99
C ASP A 51 4.51 9.57 -4.16
N SER A 52 4.94 8.61 -4.97
CA SER A 52 5.74 8.87 -6.17
C SER A 52 4.94 9.66 -7.21
N GLY A 53 3.65 9.35 -7.40
CA GLY A 53 2.76 10.10 -8.28
C GLY A 53 2.54 11.55 -7.79
N LEU A 54 2.26 11.72 -6.50
CA LEU A 54 2.06 13.04 -5.89
C LEU A 54 3.32 13.91 -5.95
N LYS A 55 4.51 13.33 -5.78
CA LYS A 55 5.79 14.04 -5.95
C LYS A 55 5.93 14.62 -7.36
N LYS A 56 5.66 13.81 -8.40
CA LYS A 56 5.69 14.27 -9.80
C LYS A 56 4.71 15.40 -10.06
N ILE A 57 3.49 15.31 -9.52
CA ILE A 57 2.49 16.39 -9.64
C ILE A 57 3.00 17.68 -9.00
N ASN A 58 3.62 17.59 -7.81
CA ASN A 58 4.17 18.76 -7.12
C ASN A 58 5.33 19.40 -7.91
N GLU A 59 6.21 18.60 -8.51
CA GLU A 59 7.29 19.09 -9.39
C GLU A 59 6.73 19.87 -10.59
N VAL A 60 5.72 19.32 -11.28
CA VAL A 60 5.06 20.00 -12.41
C VAL A 60 4.33 21.28 -11.95
N LEU A 61 3.68 21.26 -10.79
CA LEU A 61 3.02 22.46 -10.26
C LEU A 61 4.04 23.56 -9.92
N ALA A 62 5.23 23.19 -9.45
CA ALA A 62 6.29 24.13 -9.15
C ALA A 62 6.87 24.80 -10.42
N THR A 63 6.85 24.13 -11.58
CA THR A 63 7.28 24.74 -12.85
C THR A 63 6.24 25.71 -13.38
N VAL A 64 4.95 25.35 -13.37
CA VAL A 64 3.86 26.25 -13.82
C VAL A 64 3.80 27.52 -12.98
N LYS A 65 3.95 27.40 -11.66
CA LYS A 65 4.01 28.57 -10.75
C LYS A 65 5.17 29.52 -11.05
N GLN A 66 6.27 29.03 -11.64
CA GLN A 66 7.38 29.87 -12.04
C GLN A 66 7.12 30.60 -13.37
N GLU A 67 6.41 29.97 -14.31
CA GLU A 67 6.00 30.62 -15.56
C GLU A 67 5.06 31.81 -15.29
N ASP A 68 4.05 31.64 -14.42
CA ASP A 68 3.12 32.73 -14.05
C ASP A 68 3.86 33.95 -13.46
N LYS A 69 4.88 33.72 -12.63
CA LYS A 69 5.72 34.79 -12.08
C LYS A 69 6.63 35.44 -13.14
N SER A 70 7.14 34.67 -14.09
CA SER A 70 8.01 35.21 -15.15
C SER A 70 7.24 36.12 -16.11
N SER A 71 5.97 35.81 -16.39
CA SER A 71 5.08 36.67 -17.16
C SER A 71 4.68 37.96 -16.42
N GLU A 72 4.54 37.91 -15.10
CA GLU A 72 4.21 39.10 -14.30
C GLU A 72 5.39 40.09 -14.21
N VAL A 73 6.63 39.58 -14.11
CA VAL A 73 7.84 40.43 -14.07
C VAL A 73 8.11 41.10 -15.42
N THR A 74 7.78 40.45 -16.54
CA THR A 74 7.95 41.05 -17.87
C THR A 74 6.88 42.09 -18.19
N ALA A 75 5.67 41.98 -17.62
CA ALA A 75 4.62 43.00 -17.77
C ALA A 75 4.82 44.25 -16.89
N SER A 76 5.52 44.14 -15.75
CA SER A 76 5.73 45.26 -14.83
C SER A 76 6.97 46.13 -15.14
N VAL A 77 7.77 45.77 -16.15
CA VAL A 77 9.00 46.49 -16.54
C VAL A 77 8.80 47.37 -17.79
N GLN A 78 7.57 47.50 -18.30
CA GLN A 78 7.26 48.32 -19.47
C GLN A 78 6.31 49.48 -19.14
#